data_AF-A0A5C6DXW1-F1
#
_entry.id   AF-A0A5C6DXW1-F1
#
_cell.length_a   1.000
_cell.length_b   1.000
_cell.length_c   1.000
_cell.angle_alpha   90.00
_cell.angle_beta   90.00
_cell.angle_gamma   90.00
#
_symmetry.space_group_name_H-M   'P 1'
#
loop_
_entity.id
_entity.type
_entity.pdbx_description
1 polymer ?
#
loop_
_entity_poly.entity_id
_entity_poly.type
_entity_poly.pdbx_seq_one_letter_code
_entity_poly.pdbx_strand_id
1 'polypeptide(L)'
;MPLESSGFKTCGVLDKRFDSSFVGRTIENEHDRTEILPTSPVESPAPGDPATPDLATGCRWKSCLTVSLVLLILIGCGGVGGYWYYVGQLEKYTATAPVVIPTVEYAPEQIQRLEAEIETFRQSIEREQPEPPDLVLSANQINALIARHPELKGRVHLDILDDKMVGDVSFPTDALPGGEGRFFNAKVTFDLAIEDRLLRIRLEEATVNGEAVPDSVLEAMDNQNFTSEINRNPNVAHWMGRFESLTIKDGKVFLKPKPPEPAESTKAGVEDLGIR
;
A
#
# COMPACT_ATOMS: atom_id res chain seq x y z
N MET A 1 -47.73 9.71 14.02
CA MET A 1 -46.94 10.73 14.76
C MET A 1 -45.52 10.64 14.25
N PRO A 2 -44.84 11.79 14.06
CA PRO A 2 -43.81 11.95 13.04
C PRO A 2 -42.38 11.73 13.54
N LEU A 3 -41.50 11.56 12.56
CA LEU A 3 -40.05 11.52 12.61
C LEU A 3 -39.49 12.90 13.00
N GLU A 4 -38.51 12.94 13.90
CA GLU A 4 -37.73 14.15 14.16
C GLU A 4 -36.24 13.91 13.90
N SER A 5 -35.74 14.71 12.96
CA SER A 5 -34.41 14.72 12.38
C SER A 5 -33.49 15.65 13.16
N SER A 6 -32.32 15.15 13.55
CA SER A 6 -31.15 15.94 13.97
C SER A 6 -29.94 15.37 13.22
N GLY A 7 -29.14 16.09 12.45
CA GLY A 7 -28.77 17.51 12.49
C GLY A 7 -27.25 17.56 12.36
N PHE A 8 -26.70 17.15 11.21
CA PHE A 8 -25.25 17.16 10.97
C PHE A 8 -24.84 18.47 10.29
N LYS A 9 -24.20 19.34 11.07
CA LYS A 9 -23.63 20.61 10.63
C LYS A 9 -22.36 20.35 9.82
N THR A 10 -22.37 20.80 8.57
CA THR A 10 -21.19 20.95 7.72
C THR A 10 -20.33 22.09 8.23
N CYS A 11 -19.07 21.81 8.58
CA CYS A 11 -18.05 22.83 8.86
C CYS A 11 -17.03 22.88 7.72
N GLY A 12 -16.84 24.08 7.18
CA GLY A 12 -15.50 24.63 7.00
C GLY A 12 -14.78 24.35 5.69
N VAL A 13 -15.17 25.11 4.66
CA VAL A 13 -14.37 25.45 3.47
C VAL A 13 -12.94 25.85 3.87
N LEU A 14 -11.95 25.12 3.37
CA LEU A 14 -10.53 25.47 3.49
C LEU A 14 -10.13 26.38 2.31
N ASP A 15 -9.94 27.65 2.62
CA ASP A 15 -9.37 28.70 1.77
C ASP A 15 -7.87 28.44 1.58
N LYS A 16 -7.43 28.19 0.33
CA LYS A 16 -6.02 28.16 -0.04
C LYS A 16 -5.70 29.42 -0.85
N ARG A 17 -5.33 30.49 -0.13
CA ARG A 17 -4.50 31.57 -0.69
C ARG A 17 -3.11 31.02 -0.97
N PHE A 18 -2.75 30.97 -2.25
CA PHE A 18 -1.37 30.73 -2.68
C PHE A 18 -0.68 32.09 -2.79
N ASP A 19 0.27 32.33 -1.89
CA ASP A 19 1.10 33.54 -1.84
C ASP A 19 2.22 33.43 -2.89
N SER A 20 2.18 34.34 -3.87
CA SER A 20 3.18 34.49 -4.90
C SER A 20 4.18 35.58 -4.51
N SER A 21 5.20 35.23 -3.72
CA SER A 21 6.31 36.15 -3.43
C SER A 21 7.58 35.39 -3.00
N PHE A 22 8.40 34.97 -3.98
CA PHE A 22 9.82 34.69 -3.72
C PHE A 22 10.65 34.95 -4.98
N VAL A 23 11.05 36.21 -5.19
CA VAL A 23 12.39 36.74 -4.86
C VAL A 23 13.44 36.22 -5.84
N GLY A 24 13.68 37.06 -6.85
CA GLY A 24 14.87 37.00 -7.70
C GLY A 24 16.13 37.28 -6.89
N ARG A 25 17.22 36.63 -7.31
CA ARG A 25 18.57 36.97 -6.86
C ARG A 25 19.51 37.04 -8.06
N THR A 26 19.92 38.27 -8.31
CA THR A 26 21.06 38.74 -9.08
C THR A 26 22.35 38.02 -8.66
N ILE A 27 23.20 37.66 -9.63
CA ILE A 27 24.65 37.56 -9.41
C ILE A 27 25.32 38.31 -10.56
N GLU A 28 25.73 39.54 -10.25
CA GLU A 28 26.85 40.23 -10.89
C GLU A 28 28.13 39.47 -10.59
N ASN A 29 29.02 39.34 -11.57
CA ASN A 29 30.44 39.32 -11.24
C ASN A 29 31.27 39.93 -12.36
N GLU A 30 32.01 40.95 -11.97
CA GLU A 30 32.82 41.85 -12.74
C GLU A 30 34.28 41.63 -12.32
N HIS A 31 35.16 41.30 -13.27
CA HIS A 31 36.61 41.48 -13.07
C HIS A 31 37.34 41.63 -14.42
N ASP A 32 37.48 42.89 -14.82
CA ASP A 32 38.76 43.58 -15.04
C ASP A 32 39.96 42.77 -15.57
N ARG A 33 40.38 43.06 -16.81
CA ARG A 33 41.75 43.54 -17.05
C ARG A 33 41.93 44.20 -18.42
N THR A 34 42.30 45.47 -18.34
CA THR A 34 42.86 46.34 -19.39
C THR A 34 44.28 45.95 -19.81
N GLU A 35 44.61 46.24 -21.08
CA GLU A 35 45.79 47.02 -21.54
C GLU A 35 46.49 46.57 -22.85
N ILE A 36 46.31 47.43 -23.87
CA ILE A 36 47.30 48.06 -24.79
C ILE A 36 47.67 47.42 -26.18
N LEU A 37 47.37 48.25 -27.19
CA LEU A 37 47.71 48.46 -28.63
C LEU A 37 49.19 48.25 -29.12
N PRO A 38 49.59 48.53 -30.41
CA PRO A 38 48.95 48.41 -31.75
C PRO A 38 49.94 47.98 -32.90
N THR A 39 49.57 48.26 -34.16
CA THR A 39 50.31 48.25 -35.47
C THR A 39 50.06 47.01 -36.34
N SER A 40 49.76 47.06 -37.63
CA SER A 40 49.66 48.16 -38.64
C SER A 40 48.83 47.64 -39.86
N PRO A 41 48.49 48.51 -40.84
CA PRO A 41 47.39 48.31 -41.79
C PRO A 41 47.82 47.75 -43.15
N VAL A 42 46.94 47.03 -43.86
CA VAL A 42 46.99 46.83 -45.33
C VAL A 42 45.58 46.66 -45.91
N GLU A 43 45.15 47.70 -46.64
CA GLU A 43 44.59 47.71 -48.00
C GLU A 43 43.32 46.89 -48.43
N SER A 44 42.29 47.68 -48.80
CA SER A 44 41.10 47.50 -49.69
C SER A 44 41.20 46.59 -50.95
N PRO A 45 40.13 46.38 -51.77
CA PRO A 45 38.67 46.62 -51.60
C PRO A 45 37.75 45.44 -52.07
N ALA A 46 36.43 45.62 -51.88
CA ALA A 46 35.20 44.96 -52.38
C ALA A 46 35.28 44.20 -53.75
N PRO A 47 34.34 43.28 -54.14
CA PRO A 47 32.89 43.33 -53.86
C PRO A 47 32.14 41.98 -53.74
N GLY A 48 30.86 42.07 -53.35
CA GLY A 48 29.87 41.06 -53.69
C GLY A 48 29.22 40.44 -52.47
N ASP A 49 28.12 41.03 -52.01
CA ASP A 49 27.10 40.28 -51.28
C ASP A 49 26.61 39.14 -52.18
N PRO A 50 26.80 37.85 -51.83
CA PRO A 50 25.81 36.88 -52.23
C PRO A 50 24.61 37.13 -51.33
N ALA A 51 23.51 37.56 -51.95
CA ALA A 51 22.19 37.58 -51.34
C ALA A 51 22.06 36.37 -50.40
N THR A 52 21.87 36.63 -49.11
CA THR A 52 21.50 35.59 -48.16
C THR A 52 20.33 34.83 -48.79
N PRO A 53 20.42 33.50 -48.96
CA PRO A 53 19.27 32.75 -49.42
C PRO A 53 18.16 33.04 -48.41
N ASP A 54 17.04 33.60 -48.87
CA ASP A 54 15.81 33.67 -48.08
C ASP A 54 15.63 32.28 -47.48
N LEU A 55 15.85 32.18 -46.17
CA LEU A 55 15.60 30.97 -45.42
C LEU A 55 14.09 30.80 -45.46
N ALA A 56 13.64 30.10 -46.52
CA ALA A 56 12.26 29.85 -46.83
C ALA A 56 11.53 29.52 -45.54
N THR A 57 10.68 30.45 -45.13
CA THR A 57 9.89 30.47 -43.90
C THR A 57 8.76 29.45 -43.98
N GLY A 58 9.09 28.19 -44.31
CA GLY A 58 8.14 27.15 -44.69
C GLY A 58 8.45 25.76 -44.14
N CYS A 59 9.45 25.60 -43.27
CA CYS A 59 9.91 24.28 -42.82
C CYS A 59 9.93 24.05 -41.29
N ARG A 60 9.44 24.99 -40.46
CA ARG A 60 9.30 24.74 -39.01
C ARG A 60 7.99 24.05 -38.64
N TRP A 61 6.92 24.29 -39.40
CA TRP A 61 5.61 23.66 -39.12
C TRP A 61 5.54 22.21 -39.59
N LYS A 62 6.11 21.87 -40.76
CA LYS A 62 6.16 20.49 -41.27
C LYS A 62 7.04 19.60 -40.39
N SER A 63 8.17 20.12 -39.91
CA SER A 63 9.05 19.42 -38.96
C SER A 63 8.35 19.18 -37.61
N CYS A 64 7.68 20.20 -37.07
CA CYS A 64 6.88 20.06 -35.84
C CYS A 64 5.74 19.04 -36.00
N LEU A 65 5.01 19.10 -37.12
CA LEU A 65 3.91 18.18 -37.42
C LEU A 65 4.39 16.72 -37.55
N THR A 66 5.51 16.48 -38.22
CA THR A 66 6.09 15.13 -38.33
C THR A 66 6.54 14.58 -36.98
N VAL A 67 7.18 15.39 -36.14
CA VAL A 67 7.60 14.97 -34.79
C VAL A 67 6.39 14.66 -33.91
N SER A 68 5.36 15.51 -33.93
CA SER A 68 4.11 15.25 -33.20
C SER A 68 3.42 13.98 -33.69
N LEU A 69 3.40 13.72 -35.01
CA LEU A 69 2.81 12.50 -35.58
C LEU A 69 3.60 11.25 -35.16
N VAL A 70 4.93 11.27 -35.23
CA VAL A 70 5.77 10.15 -34.79
C VAL A 70 5.59 9.90 -33.30
N LEU A 71 5.53 10.94 -32.47
CA LEU A 71 5.29 10.81 -31.03
C LEU A 71 3.91 10.19 -30.75
N LEU A 72 2.86 10.62 -31.45
CA LEU A 72 1.53 10.03 -31.33
C LEU A 72 1.50 8.57 -31.77
N ILE A 73 2.24 8.22 -32.83
CA ILE A 73 2.38 6.82 -33.27
C ILE A 73 3.13 6.00 -32.23
N LEU A 74 4.21 6.52 -31.64
CA LEU A 74 4.94 5.81 -30.59
C LEU A 74 4.10 5.61 -29.33
N ILE A 75 3.34 6.63 -28.92
CA ILE A 75 2.39 6.52 -27.79
C ILE A 75 1.26 5.55 -28.13
N GLY A 76 0.72 5.59 -29.35
CA GLY A 76 -0.34 4.70 -29.82
C GLY A 76 0.13 3.24 -29.88
N CYS A 77 1.26 2.98 -30.54
CA CYS A 77 1.87 1.65 -30.62
C CYS A 77 2.32 1.14 -29.24
N GLY A 78 2.90 2.01 -28.41
CA GLY A 78 3.28 1.67 -27.05
C GLY A 78 2.08 1.36 -26.16
N GLY A 79 1.01 2.14 -26.28
CA GLY A 79 -0.24 1.91 -25.55
C GLY A 79 -0.93 0.62 -25.97
N VAL A 80 -1.05 0.36 -27.28
CA VAL A 80 -1.62 -0.88 -27.79
C VAL A 80 -0.75 -2.06 -27.40
N GLY A 81 0.56 -2.02 -27.66
CA GLY A 81 1.48 -3.10 -27.30
C GLY A 81 1.49 -3.40 -25.79
N GLY A 82 1.49 -2.35 -24.96
CA GLY A 82 1.39 -2.48 -23.51
C GLY A 82 0.07 -3.08 -23.07
N TYR A 83 -1.05 -2.71 -23.70
CA TYR A 83 -2.37 -3.29 -23.43
C TYR A 83 -2.42 -4.78 -23.78
N TRP A 84 -1.93 -5.19 -24.96
CA TRP A 84 -1.88 -6.61 -25.34
C TRP A 84 -0.98 -7.43 -24.40
N TYR A 85 0.17 -6.88 -24.00
CA TYR A 85 1.04 -7.53 -23.03
C TYR A 85 0.35 -7.67 -21.66
N TYR A 86 -0.31 -6.63 -21.19
CA TYR A 86 -1.06 -6.65 -19.92
C TYR A 86 -2.19 -7.68 -19.93
N VAL A 87 -3.00 -7.72 -20.98
CA VAL A 87 -4.07 -8.72 -21.14
C VAL A 87 -3.48 -10.14 -21.19
N GLY A 88 -2.35 -10.34 -21.87
CA GLY A 88 -1.67 -11.63 -21.90
C GLY A 88 -1.17 -12.09 -20.51
N GLN A 89 -0.69 -11.16 -19.67
CA GLN A 89 -0.32 -11.49 -18.29
C GLN A 89 -1.55 -11.79 -17.44
N LEU A 90 -2.65 -11.03 -17.60
CA LEU A 90 -3.91 -11.33 -16.94
C LEU A 90 -4.37 -12.75 -17.28
N GLU A 91 -4.35 -13.13 -18.56
CA GLU A 91 -4.78 -14.46 -18.99
C GLU A 91 -3.97 -15.59 -18.35
N LYS A 92 -2.67 -15.37 -18.13
CA LYS A 92 -1.79 -16.34 -17.48
C LYS A 92 -2.15 -16.57 -16.01
N TYR A 93 -2.44 -15.48 -15.28
CA TYR A 93 -2.65 -15.51 -13.83
C TYR A 93 -4.12 -15.56 -13.39
N THR A 94 -5.05 -15.64 -14.34
CA THR A 94 -6.49 -15.72 -14.06
C THR A 94 -7.12 -16.87 -14.83
N ALA A 95 -8.17 -17.46 -14.28
CA ALA A 95 -8.92 -18.53 -14.91
C ALA A 95 -10.32 -18.07 -15.34
N THR A 96 -10.93 -18.76 -16.29
CA THR A 96 -12.33 -18.52 -16.68
C THR A 96 -13.35 -19.15 -15.72
N ALA A 97 -12.89 -19.90 -14.72
CA ALA A 97 -13.73 -20.55 -13.72
C ALA A 97 -13.23 -20.24 -12.30
N PRO A 98 -14.15 -20.01 -11.35
CA PRO A 98 -13.80 -19.87 -9.94
C PRO A 98 -13.39 -21.23 -9.35
N VAL A 99 -12.43 -21.21 -8.43
CA VAL A 99 -12.13 -22.38 -7.60
C VAL A 99 -13.23 -22.53 -6.55
N VAL A 100 -13.65 -23.76 -6.29
CA VAL A 100 -14.65 -24.06 -5.25
C VAL A 100 -14.01 -23.87 -3.88
N ILE A 101 -14.32 -22.75 -3.24
CA ILE A 101 -13.85 -22.43 -1.89
C ILE A 101 -14.84 -22.98 -0.86
N PRO A 102 -14.43 -23.90 0.04
CA PRO A 102 -15.31 -24.44 1.05
C PRO A 102 -15.77 -23.34 2.01
N THR A 103 -17.08 -23.21 2.17
CA THR A 103 -17.66 -22.25 3.12
C THR A 103 -18.01 -22.98 4.41
N VAL A 104 -17.50 -22.49 5.53
CA VAL A 104 -17.82 -23.05 6.84
C VAL A 104 -19.09 -22.37 7.36
N GLU A 105 -20.18 -23.12 7.45
CA GLU A 105 -21.44 -22.63 8.01
C GLU A 105 -21.55 -23.03 9.48
N TYR A 106 -21.56 -22.02 10.35
CA TYR A 106 -21.81 -22.20 11.78
C TYR A 106 -23.31 -22.04 12.07
N ALA A 107 -23.79 -22.75 13.09
CA ALA A 107 -25.11 -22.47 13.63
C ALA A 107 -25.14 -21.04 14.24
N PRO A 108 -26.27 -20.32 14.15
CA PRO A 108 -26.36 -18.94 14.65
C PRO A 108 -26.02 -18.81 16.14
N GLU A 109 -26.28 -19.85 16.94
CA GLU A 109 -25.90 -19.89 18.36
C GLU A 109 -24.39 -19.96 18.57
N GLN A 110 -23.65 -20.68 17.72
CA GLN A 110 -22.19 -20.82 17.82
C GLN A 110 -21.49 -19.53 17.42
N ILE A 111 -22.00 -18.84 16.39
CA ILE A 111 -21.52 -17.51 15.98
C ILE A 111 -21.68 -16.51 17.12
N GLN A 112 -22.84 -16.47 17.78
CA GLN A 112 -23.07 -15.57 18.91
C GLN A 112 -22.11 -15.82 20.07
N ARG A 113 -21.79 -17.09 20.37
CA ARG A 113 -20.79 -17.43 21.39
C ARG A 113 -19.40 -16.96 21.00
N LEU A 114 -18.99 -17.16 19.74
CA LEU A 114 -17.71 -16.70 19.23
C LEU A 114 -17.60 -15.17 19.27
N GLU A 115 -18.66 -14.45 18.89
CA GLU A 115 -18.71 -13.00 18.96
C GLU A 115 -18.64 -12.49 20.41
N ALA A 116 -19.35 -13.15 21.33
CA ALA A 116 -19.30 -12.81 22.74
C ALA A 116 -17.90 -13.03 23.33
N GLU A 117 -17.20 -14.09 22.93
CA GLU A 117 -15.82 -14.37 23.34
C GLU A 117 -14.86 -13.30 22.82
N ILE A 118 -14.93 -12.97 21.53
CA ILE A 118 -14.11 -11.92 20.90
C ILE A 118 -14.39 -10.55 21.51
N GLU A 119 -15.65 -10.21 21.77
CA GLU A 119 -16.04 -8.94 22.37
C GLU A 119 -15.59 -8.85 23.84
N THR A 120 -15.69 -9.95 24.59
CA THR A 120 -15.18 -10.00 25.97
C THR A 120 -13.67 -9.78 25.99
N PHE A 121 -12.94 -10.44 25.09
CA PHE A 121 -11.50 -10.25 24.92
C PHE A 121 -11.15 -8.81 24.50
N ARG A 122 -11.90 -8.24 23.55
CA ARG A 122 -11.73 -6.84 23.13
C ARG A 122 -11.89 -5.90 24.32
N GLN A 123 -12.92 -6.09 25.14
CA GLN A 123 -13.17 -5.27 26.32
C GLN A 123 -12.11 -5.45 27.40
N SER A 124 -11.52 -6.65 27.58
CA SER A 124 -10.43 -6.84 28.54
C SER A 124 -9.16 -6.09 28.12
N ILE A 125 -8.88 -6.06 26.82
CA ILE A 125 -7.78 -5.28 26.23
C ILE A 125 -8.06 -3.76 26.38
N GLU A 126 -9.27 -3.31 26.06
CA GLU A 126 -9.63 -1.88 26.11
C GLU A 126 -9.70 -1.31 27.53
N ARG A 127 -10.03 -2.15 28.51
CA ARG A 127 -10.06 -1.77 29.94
C ARG A 127 -8.72 -1.98 30.65
N GLU A 128 -7.66 -2.36 29.93
CA GLU A 128 -6.32 -2.60 30.46
C GLU A 128 -6.35 -3.50 31.72
N GLN A 129 -7.07 -4.62 31.64
CA GLN A 129 -7.15 -5.54 32.76
C GLN A 129 -5.73 -6.04 33.14
N PRO A 130 -5.42 -6.25 34.43
CA PRO A 130 -4.10 -6.70 34.87
C PRO A 130 -3.62 -8.01 34.23
N GLU A 131 -4.55 -8.92 33.99
CA GLU A 131 -4.32 -10.22 33.36
C GLU A 131 -5.46 -10.50 32.35
N PRO A 132 -5.39 -9.92 31.15
CA PRO A 132 -6.37 -10.19 30.11
C PRO A 132 -6.21 -11.64 29.61
N PRO A 133 -7.30 -12.38 29.34
CA PRO A 133 -7.23 -13.76 28.88
C PRO A 133 -6.63 -13.85 27.47
N ASP A 134 -5.95 -14.96 27.17
CA ASP A 134 -5.49 -15.27 25.81
C ASP A 134 -6.68 -15.55 24.88
N LEU A 135 -6.62 -15.09 23.63
CA LEU A 135 -7.62 -15.43 22.61
C LEU A 135 -7.09 -16.58 21.74
N VAL A 136 -7.85 -17.66 21.66
CA VAL A 136 -7.49 -18.85 20.88
C VAL A 136 -8.53 -19.08 19.79
N LEU A 137 -8.12 -18.96 18.53
CA LEU A 137 -9.00 -19.13 17.37
C LEU A 137 -8.52 -20.29 16.49
N SER A 138 -9.43 -21.23 16.21
CA SER A 138 -9.23 -22.26 15.20
C SER A 138 -9.48 -21.73 13.78
N ALA A 139 -8.94 -22.40 12.77
CA ALA A 139 -9.21 -22.08 11.36
C ALA A 139 -10.71 -22.00 11.05
N ASN A 140 -11.51 -22.92 11.59
CA ASN A 140 -12.97 -22.93 11.43
C ASN A 140 -13.64 -21.69 12.03
N GLN A 141 -13.21 -21.24 13.21
CA GLN A 141 -13.74 -20.02 13.83
C GLN A 141 -13.38 -18.78 12.99
N ILE A 142 -12.15 -18.72 12.45
CA ILE A 142 -11.74 -17.63 11.56
C ILE A 142 -12.57 -17.65 10.27
N ASN A 143 -12.75 -18.81 9.64
CA ASN A 143 -13.61 -18.96 8.46
C ASN A 143 -15.07 -18.58 8.73
N ALA A 144 -15.57 -18.86 9.94
CA ALA A 144 -16.91 -18.47 10.35
C ALA A 144 -17.07 -16.94 10.39
N LEU A 145 -16.03 -16.23 10.86
CA LEU A 145 -15.99 -14.76 10.84
C LEU A 145 -15.90 -14.23 9.41
N ILE A 146 -15.06 -14.84 8.56
CA ILE A 146 -14.93 -14.49 7.14
C ILE A 146 -16.27 -14.63 6.42
N ALA A 147 -17.02 -15.70 6.69
CA ALA A 147 -18.32 -15.96 6.08
C ALA A 147 -19.38 -14.90 6.41
N ARG A 148 -19.18 -14.05 7.42
CA ARG A 148 -20.08 -12.93 7.73
C ARG A 148 -19.91 -11.74 6.80
N HIS A 149 -18.74 -11.62 6.17
CA HIS A 149 -18.47 -10.55 5.22
C HIS A 149 -18.88 -11.01 3.82
N PRO A 150 -19.93 -10.43 3.21
CA PRO A 150 -20.43 -10.90 1.92
C PRO A 150 -19.39 -10.80 0.80
N GLU A 151 -18.41 -9.90 0.93
CA GLU A 151 -17.32 -9.74 -0.03
C GLU A 151 -16.26 -10.85 0.04
N LEU A 152 -16.17 -11.56 1.18
CA LEU A 152 -15.17 -12.61 1.42
C LEU A 152 -15.82 -14.01 1.48
N LYS A 153 -17.11 -14.10 1.82
CA LYS A 153 -17.86 -15.35 1.86
C LYS A 153 -17.80 -16.06 0.50
N GLY A 154 -17.33 -17.31 0.51
CA GLY A 154 -17.19 -18.13 -0.70
C GLY A 154 -16.05 -17.68 -1.62
N ARG A 155 -15.21 -16.73 -1.19
CA ARG A 155 -14.04 -16.23 -1.92
C ARG A 155 -12.74 -16.46 -1.18
N VAL A 156 -12.77 -16.56 0.14
CA VAL A 156 -11.60 -16.80 0.97
C VAL A 156 -11.88 -17.96 1.93
N HIS A 157 -10.94 -18.88 2.02
CA HIS A 157 -10.91 -19.93 3.03
C HIS A 157 -9.50 -20.03 3.60
N LEU A 158 -9.40 -20.16 4.92
CA LEU A 158 -8.14 -20.30 5.63
C LEU A 158 -8.07 -21.68 6.29
N ASP A 159 -6.90 -22.27 6.24
CA ASP A 159 -6.54 -23.48 6.95
C ASP A 159 -5.21 -23.28 7.69
N ILE A 160 -4.90 -24.18 8.62
CA ILE A 160 -3.63 -24.16 9.35
C ILE A 160 -2.93 -25.50 9.11
N LEU A 161 -1.82 -25.47 8.39
CA LEU A 161 -1.01 -26.64 8.05
C LEU A 161 0.42 -26.42 8.53
N ASP A 162 0.99 -27.38 9.27
CA ASP A 162 2.36 -27.34 9.78
C ASP A 162 2.71 -26.02 10.50
N ASP A 163 1.81 -25.56 11.38
CA ASP A 163 1.91 -24.30 12.12
C ASP A 163 1.97 -23.03 11.23
N LYS A 164 1.57 -23.13 9.97
CA LYS A 164 1.49 -22.03 9.01
C LYS A 164 0.06 -21.79 8.57
N MET A 165 -0.24 -20.56 8.19
CA MET A 165 -1.56 -20.19 7.69
C MET A 165 -1.61 -20.41 6.18
N VAL A 166 -2.49 -21.29 5.73
CA VAL A 166 -2.75 -21.55 4.31
C VAL A 166 -4.07 -20.89 3.93
N GLY A 167 -4.11 -20.15 2.84
CA GLY A 167 -5.29 -19.47 2.34
C GLY A 167 -5.60 -19.84 0.90
N ASP A 168 -6.84 -20.20 0.62
CA ASP A 168 -7.38 -20.31 -0.71
C ASP A 168 -8.24 -19.09 -1.02
N VAL A 169 -7.94 -18.42 -2.12
CA VAL A 169 -8.66 -17.23 -2.58
C VAL A 169 -9.14 -17.37 -4.01
N SER A 170 -10.37 -16.90 -4.26
CA SER A 170 -10.97 -16.80 -5.59
C SER A 170 -11.73 -15.48 -5.69
N PHE A 171 -11.14 -14.52 -6.41
CA PHE A 171 -11.73 -13.21 -6.62
C PHE A 171 -12.06 -12.97 -8.08
N PRO A 172 -13.28 -12.48 -8.40
CA PRO A 172 -13.59 -12.05 -9.76
C PRO A 172 -12.71 -10.85 -10.15
N THR A 173 -12.21 -10.86 -11.37
CA THR A 173 -11.38 -9.77 -11.91
C THR A 173 -12.16 -8.83 -12.83
N ASP A 174 -13.49 -8.84 -12.76
CA ASP A 174 -14.38 -8.05 -13.64
C ASP A 174 -14.12 -6.54 -13.57
N ALA A 175 -13.63 -6.05 -12.43
CA ALA A 175 -13.28 -4.64 -12.26
C ALA A 175 -12.00 -4.21 -13.01
N LEU A 176 -11.20 -5.17 -13.48
CA LEU A 176 -9.95 -4.91 -14.20
C LEU A 176 -10.20 -4.90 -15.71
N PRO A 177 -9.56 -3.98 -16.46
CA PRO A 177 -9.71 -3.94 -17.91
C PRO A 177 -9.18 -5.23 -18.55
N GLY A 178 -10.07 -6.00 -19.20
CA GLY A 178 -9.74 -7.31 -19.76
C GLY A 178 -9.87 -8.49 -18.78
N GLY A 179 -10.36 -8.25 -17.56
CA GLY A 179 -10.58 -9.28 -16.53
C GLY A 179 -12.02 -9.79 -16.43
N GLU A 180 -12.92 -9.34 -17.30
CA GLU A 180 -14.34 -9.72 -17.33
C GLU A 180 -14.53 -11.23 -17.52
N GLY A 181 -15.34 -11.85 -16.67
CA GLY A 181 -15.61 -13.29 -16.69
C GLY A 181 -14.41 -14.14 -16.25
N ARG A 182 -13.41 -13.53 -15.61
CA ARG A 182 -12.21 -14.21 -15.12
C ARG A 182 -12.08 -14.11 -13.61
N PHE A 183 -11.32 -15.03 -13.05
CA PHE A 183 -11.12 -15.19 -11.62
C PHE A 183 -9.63 -15.28 -11.32
N PHE A 184 -9.19 -14.49 -10.35
CA PHE A 184 -7.90 -14.65 -9.71
C PHE A 184 -8.03 -15.75 -8.65
N ASN A 185 -7.49 -16.92 -8.96
CA ASN A 185 -7.46 -18.06 -8.07
C ASN A 185 -6.05 -18.22 -7.53
N ALA A 186 -5.87 -18.13 -6.22
CA ALA A 186 -4.58 -18.33 -5.61
C ALA A 186 -4.67 -19.18 -4.33
N LYS A 187 -3.62 -19.95 -4.09
CA LYS A 187 -3.34 -20.60 -2.82
C LYS A 187 -2.07 -19.99 -2.26
N VAL A 188 -2.10 -19.56 -1.02
CA VAL A 188 -1.01 -18.80 -0.38
C VAL A 188 -0.71 -19.37 0.99
N THR A 189 0.56 -19.52 1.32
CA THR A 189 1.04 -19.97 2.63
C THR A 189 1.80 -18.82 3.26
N PHE A 190 1.34 -18.37 4.44
CA PHE A 190 1.96 -17.30 5.20
C PHE A 190 2.40 -17.78 6.57
N ASP A 191 3.50 -17.21 7.02
CA ASP A 191 3.95 -17.25 8.41
C ASP A 191 3.61 -15.91 9.08
N LEU A 192 2.95 -15.98 10.23
CA LEU A 192 2.45 -14.83 10.98
C LEU A 192 3.06 -14.80 12.37
N ALA A 193 3.73 -13.70 12.70
CA ALA A 193 4.31 -13.48 14.02
C ALA A 193 4.12 -12.03 14.48
N ILE A 194 4.13 -11.81 15.79
CA ILE A 194 4.31 -10.47 16.36
C ILE A 194 5.69 -10.42 17.00
N GLU A 195 6.56 -9.54 16.49
CA GLU A 195 7.90 -9.28 17.02
C GLU A 195 8.03 -7.77 17.29
N ASP A 196 8.54 -7.39 18.46
CA ASP A 196 8.74 -5.98 18.85
C ASP A 196 7.49 -5.09 18.71
N ARG A 197 6.29 -5.67 18.90
CA ARG A 197 4.97 -5.03 18.74
C ARG A 197 4.57 -4.72 17.30
N LEU A 198 5.27 -5.30 16.33
CA LEU A 198 4.96 -5.18 14.91
C LEU A 198 4.48 -6.53 14.39
N LEU A 199 3.33 -6.52 13.70
CA LEU A 199 2.86 -7.69 12.97
C LEU A 199 3.83 -7.96 11.83
N ARG A 200 4.43 -9.14 11.79
CA ARG A 200 5.25 -9.64 10.69
C ARG A 200 4.46 -10.69 9.92
N ILE A 201 4.27 -10.43 8.64
CA ILE A 201 3.69 -11.37 7.69
C ILE A 201 4.78 -11.73 6.69
N ARG A 202 5.10 -13.02 6.57
CA ARG A 202 6.01 -13.55 5.55
C ARG A 202 5.24 -14.45 4.60
N LEU A 203 5.35 -14.18 3.31
CA LEU A 203 4.81 -15.07 2.28
C LEU A 203 5.85 -16.16 1.99
N GLU A 204 5.51 -17.41 2.28
CA GLU A 204 6.43 -18.54 2.07
C GLU A 204 6.21 -19.21 0.72
N GLU A 205 4.94 -19.43 0.37
CA GLU A 205 4.58 -20.07 -0.88
C GLU A 205 3.34 -19.40 -1.45
N ALA A 206 3.30 -19.23 -2.77
CA ALA A 206 2.10 -18.85 -3.47
C ALA A 206 1.97 -19.65 -4.75
N THR A 207 0.75 -20.07 -5.05
CA THR A 207 0.36 -20.70 -6.30
C THR A 207 -0.78 -19.89 -6.89
N VAL A 208 -0.64 -19.46 -8.14
CA VAL A 208 -1.68 -18.72 -8.86
C VAL A 208 -2.12 -19.55 -10.05
N ASN A 209 -3.42 -19.84 -10.13
CA ASN A 209 -4.00 -20.68 -11.18
C ASN A 209 -3.31 -22.06 -11.33
N GLY A 210 -2.82 -22.62 -10.23
CA GLY A 210 -2.09 -23.90 -10.21
C GLY A 210 -0.59 -23.80 -10.56
N GLU A 211 -0.09 -22.63 -10.94
CA GLU A 211 1.33 -22.39 -11.18
C GLU A 211 2.00 -21.79 -9.94
N ALA A 212 3.13 -22.36 -9.51
CA ALA A 212 3.91 -21.81 -8.41
C ALA A 212 4.49 -20.44 -8.80
N VAL A 213 4.35 -19.47 -7.90
CA VAL A 213 4.95 -18.15 -8.06
C VAL A 213 6.47 -18.28 -7.86
N PRO A 214 7.32 -17.74 -8.75
CA PRO A 214 8.76 -17.84 -8.61
C PRO A 214 9.29 -17.18 -7.33
N ASP A 215 10.30 -17.78 -6.70
CA ASP A 215 10.91 -17.28 -5.45
C ASP A 215 11.35 -15.81 -5.54
N SER A 216 11.86 -15.37 -6.70
CA SER A 216 12.26 -13.98 -6.90
C SER A 216 11.09 -12.99 -6.80
N VAL A 217 9.87 -13.42 -7.14
CA VAL A 217 8.65 -12.62 -6.98
C VAL A 217 8.20 -12.65 -5.52
N LEU A 218 8.25 -13.82 -4.87
CA LEU A 218 7.92 -13.97 -3.45
C LEU A 218 8.84 -13.09 -2.58
N GLU A 219 10.15 -13.14 -2.80
CA GLU A 219 11.13 -12.30 -2.12
C GLU A 219 10.91 -10.81 -2.41
N ALA A 220 10.59 -10.44 -3.65
CA ALA A 220 10.27 -9.05 -4.00
C ALA A 220 9.00 -8.56 -3.31
N MET A 221 8.03 -9.44 -3.08
CA MET A 221 6.78 -9.17 -2.35
C MET A 221 7.05 -9.01 -0.85
N ASP A 222 7.83 -9.90 -0.25
CA ASP A 222 8.21 -9.84 1.17
C ASP A 222 9.00 -8.55 1.49
N ASN A 223 9.94 -8.19 0.60
CA ASN A 223 10.73 -6.95 0.71
C ASN A 223 9.90 -5.68 0.46
N GLN A 224 8.72 -5.78 -0.17
CA GLN A 224 7.85 -4.66 -0.50
C GLN A 224 6.94 -4.19 0.64
N ASN A 225 7.19 -4.61 1.89
CA ASN A 225 6.58 -4.02 3.08
C ASN A 225 5.07 -4.30 3.30
N PHE A 226 4.55 -5.51 3.04
CA PHE A 226 3.18 -5.88 3.48
C PHE A 226 2.96 -5.53 4.96
N THR A 227 3.97 -5.84 5.77
CA THR A 227 4.07 -5.51 7.18
C THR A 227 4.13 -4.00 7.44
N SER A 228 4.96 -3.24 6.71
CA SER A 228 5.17 -1.82 7.01
C SER A 228 4.01 -0.94 6.56
N GLU A 229 3.25 -1.31 5.54
CA GLU A 229 2.06 -0.55 5.13
C GLU A 229 0.89 -0.78 6.10
N ILE A 230 0.69 -2.01 6.56
CA ILE A 230 -0.27 -2.36 7.60
C ILE A 230 0.08 -1.65 8.92
N ASN A 231 1.35 -1.72 9.34
CA ASN A 231 1.82 -1.07 10.57
C ASN A 231 1.94 0.46 10.47
N ARG A 232 1.89 1.06 9.27
CA ARG A 232 1.78 2.52 9.12
C ARG A 232 0.38 3.04 9.41
N ASN A 233 -0.64 2.18 9.36
CA ASN A 233 -1.98 2.58 9.75
C ASN A 233 -2.02 2.78 11.28
N PRO A 234 -2.25 4.00 11.79
CA PRO A 234 -2.19 4.28 13.21
C PRO A 234 -3.19 3.45 14.02
N ASN A 235 -4.33 3.08 13.42
CA ASN A 235 -5.32 2.24 14.09
C ASN A 235 -4.82 0.80 14.26
N VAL A 236 -4.14 0.27 13.24
CA VAL A 236 -3.59 -1.08 13.29
C VAL A 236 -2.36 -1.13 14.20
N ALA A 237 -1.44 -0.17 14.08
CA ALA A 237 -0.27 -0.08 14.95
C ALA A 237 -0.67 0.04 16.44
N HIS A 238 -1.66 0.88 16.74
CA HIS A 238 -2.21 1.03 18.08
C HIS A 238 -2.83 -0.27 18.60
N TRP A 239 -3.58 -0.97 17.75
CA TRP A 239 -4.19 -2.26 18.10
C TRP A 239 -3.14 -3.36 18.28
N MET A 240 -2.18 -3.49 17.35
CA MET A 240 -1.10 -4.47 17.40
C MET A 240 -0.19 -4.26 18.62
N GLY A 241 0.05 -3.01 19.02
CA GLY A 241 0.83 -2.69 20.20
C GLY A 241 0.24 -3.16 21.54
N ARG A 242 -1.01 -3.65 21.54
CA ARG A 242 -1.68 -4.22 22.72
C ARG A 242 -1.45 -5.72 22.86
N PHE A 243 -0.78 -6.36 21.92
CA PHE A 243 -0.46 -7.78 21.96
C PHE A 243 1.03 -7.98 22.23
N GLU A 244 1.33 -8.97 23.07
CA GLU A 244 2.70 -9.41 23.35
C GLU A 244 3.18 -10.37 22.25
N SER A 245 2.32 -11.32 21.85
CA SER A 245 2.68 -12.30 20.84
C SER A 245 1.47 -12.84 20.08
N LEU A 246 1.71 -13.25 18.84
CA LEU A 246 0.82 -14.06 18.02
C LEU A 246 1.61 -15.30 17.61
N THR A 247 1.06 -16.48 17.88
CA THR A 247 1.69 -17.77 17.54
C THR A 247 0.66 -18.72 16.98
N ILE A 248 1.02 -19.47 15.95
CA ILE A 248 0.19 -20.54 15.40
C ILE A 248 0.77 -21.86 15.89
N LYS A 249 -0.03 -22.66 16.61
CA LYS A 249 0.34 -23.99 17.11
C LYS A 249 -0.90 -24.88 17.19
N ASP A 250 -0.73 -26.19 17.06
CA ASP A 250 -1.80 -27.18 17.28
C ASP A 250 -3.07 -26.90 16.44
N GLY A 251 -2.90 -26.35 15.23
CA GLY A 251 -4.02 -25.97 14.35
C GLY A 251 -4.84 -24.77 14.85
N LYS A 252 -4.29 -23.93 15.74
CA LYS A 252 -4.94 -22.76 16.33
C LYS A 252 -4.01 -21.56 16.36
N VAL A 253 -4.61 -20.38 16.27
CA VAL A 253 -3.96 -19.09 16.46
C VAL A 253 -4.12 -18.70 17.92
N PHE A 254 -3.00 -18.48 18.60
CA PHE A 254 -2.93 -17.98 19.96
C PHE A 254 -2.51 -16.51 19.91
N LEU A 255 -3.37 -15.64 20.43
CA LEU A 255 -3.11 -14.21 20.55
C LEU A 255 -3.01 -13.85 22.02
N LYS A 256 -1.81 -13.44 22.43
CA LYS A 256 -1.51 -13.06 23.81
C LYS A 256 -1.52 -11.53 23.96
N PRO A 257 -2.38 -10.98 24.82
CA PRO A 257 -2.35 -9.58 25.18
C PRO A 257 -1.05 -9.17 25.90
N LYS A 258 -0.71 -7.88 25.84
CA LYS A 258 0.29 -7.29 26.73
C LYS A 258 -0.33 -7.03 28.12
N PRO A 259 0.31 -7.42 29.23
CA PRO A 259 -0.06 -6.95 30.56
C PRO A 259 0.09 -5.42 30.65
N PRO A 260 -0.77 -4.71 31.41
CA PRO A 260 -0.59 -3.29 31.64
C PRO A 260 0.78 -3.07 32.29
N GLU A 261 1.51 -2.08 31.76
CA GLU A 261 2.82 -1.74 32.29
C GLU A 261 2.64 -1.39 33.78
N PRO A 262 3.35 -2.08 34.71
CA PRO A 262 3.19 -1.79 36.11
C PRO A 262 3.52 -0.32 36.30
N ALA A 263 2.54 0.46 36.73
CA ALA A 263 2.72 1.88 37.02
C ALA A 263 3.96 1.99 37.90
N GLU A 264 5.05 2.51 37.35
CA GLU A 264 6.29 2.67 38.09
C GLU A 264 5.94 3.48 39.33
N SER A 265 6.03 2.79 40.46
CA SER A 265 6.15 3.36 41.79
C SER A 265 7.03 4.59 41.66
N THR A 266 6.40 5.76 41.77
CA THR A 266 7.08 7.01 42.02
C THR A 266 7.82 6.79 43.34
N LYS A 267 9.07 6.33 43.24
CA LYS A 267 9.92 6.10 44.39
C LYS A 267 10.00 7.41 45.16
N ALA A 268 9.47 7.35 46.37
CA ALA A 268 9.76 8.18 47.52
C ALA A 268 11.03 9.04 47.33
N GLY A 269 10.82 10.29 46.94
CA GLY A 269 11.72 11.42 47.15
C GLY A 269 11.10 12.36 48.16
N VAL A 270 10.75 11.86 49.35
CA VAL A 270 10.63 12.73 50.53
C VAL A 270 11.98 12.63 51.20
N GLU A 271 12.92 13.45 50.71
CA GLU A 271 14.09 13.82 51.48
C GLU A 271 13.61 14.43 52.79
N ASP A 272 13.91 13.71 53.85
CA ASP A 272 13.98 14.12 55.24
C ASP A 272 14.84 15.40 55.35
N LEU A 273 14.21 16.56 55.17
CA LEU A 273 14.77 17.83 55.64
C LEU A 273 14.59 17.88 57.15
N GLY A 274 15.57 17.27 57.83
CA GLY A 274 15.79 17.41 59.25
C GLY A 274 15.90 18.88 59.65
N ILE A 275 14.89 19.36 60.38
CA ILE A 275 15.02 20.53 61.23
C ILE A 275 15.50 20.03 62.59
N ARG A 276 16.76 20.32 62.92
CA ARG A 276 17.30 20.36 64.28
C ARG A 276 18.00 21.68 64.49
#